data_AF-A0A350U8G0-F1
#
_entry.id   AF-A0A350U8G0-F1
#
_cell.length_a   1.000
_cell.length_b   1.000
_cell.length_c   1.000
_cell.angle_alpha   90.00
_cell.angle_beta   90.00
_cell.angle_gamma   90.00
#
_symmetry.space_group_name_H-M   'P 1'
#
loop_
_entity.id
_entity.type
_entity.pdbx_description
1 polymer ?
#
loop_
_entity_poly.entity_id
_entity_poly.type
_entity_poly.pdbx_seq_one_letter_code
_entity_poly.pdbx_strand_id
1 'polypeptide(L)'
;MIISWYGEACFLLENGGARILIEPLQKKSGIAPPRLKSDILICRPDADIANSPFIINGPGEYEVKGISVWGVADKANTVYIIEMDGIKIAHLGFLKNDLSDEQLARVGDPDILLTPVGGGDVLDAEAAMKLINKLEPSIAIPMLYASLSPFLKESEAKDPSQPKLVIKKKDINEDETKIIILDKV
;
A
#
# COMPACT_ATOMS: atom_id res chain seq x y z
N MET A 1 -14.00 4.99 -3.29
CA MET A 1 -13.11 3.97 -2.70
C MET A 1 -12.99 4.10 -1.17
N ILE A 2 -12.83 2.98 -0.47
CA ILE A 2 -12.53 2.89 0.97
C ILE A 2 -11.22 2.11 1.15
N ILE A 3 -10.32 2.60 2.01
CA ILE A 3 -9.06 1.95 2.36
C ILE A 3 -9.05 1.71 3.87
N SER A 4 -8.90 0.45 4.28
CA SER A 4 -8.76 0.04 5.68
C SER A 4 -7.42 -0.66 5.90
N TRP A 5 -6.77 -0.41 7.05
CA TRP A 5 -5.49 -1.02 7.41
C TRP A 5 -5.67 -2.01 8.57
N TYR A 6 -5.17 -3.23 8.40
CA TYR A 6 -5.26 -4.29 9.41
C TYR A 6 -3.93 -4.53 10.14
N GLY A 7 -2.93 -3.67 9.93
CA GLY A 7 -1.59 -3.81 10.46
C GLY A 7 -0.60 -4.38 9.46
N GLU A 8 0.70 -4.23 9.75
CA GLU A 8 1.80 -4.60 8.85
C GLU A 8 1.59 -4.01 7.44
N ALA A 9 1.60 -4.83 6.39
CA ALA A 9 1.30 -4.46 5.02
C ALA A 9 -0.15 -4.80 4.61
N CYS A 10 -1.02 -5.18 5.55
CA CYS A 10 -2.34 -5.70 5.25
C CYS A 10 -3.36 -4.58 5.03
N PHE A 11 -3.83 -4.42 3.79
CA PHE A 11 -4.85 -3.44 3.41
C PHE A 11 -6.05 -4.10 2.74
N LEU A 12 -7.23 -3.56 3.01
CA LEU A 12 -8.44 -3.86 2.24
C LEU A 12 -8.87 -2.60 1.47
N LEU A 13 -8.93 -2.73 0.15
CA LEU A 13 -9.48 -1.72 -0.75
C LEU A 13 -10.88 -2.14 -1.17
N GLU A 14 -11.85 -1.25 -1.03
CA GLU A 14 -13.24 -1.52 -1.41
C GLU A 14 -13.80 -0.40 -2.29
N ASN A 15 -14.45 -0.77 -3.39
CA ASN A 15 -15.26 0.17 -4.18
C ASN A 15 -16.38 -0.55 -4.94
N GLY A 16 -17.61 -0.03 -4.88
CA GLY A 16 -18.71 -0.51 -5.71
C GLY A 16 -19.02 -2.02 -5.62
N GLY A 17 -18.64 -2.67 -4.52
CA GLY A 17 -18.77 -4.12 -4.32
C GLY A 17 -17.53 -4.94 -4.68
N ALA A 18 -16.54 -4.37 -5.37
CA ALA A 18 -15.23 -4.99 -5.58
C ALA A 18 -14.34 -4.84 -4.34
N ARG A 19 -13.56 -5.88 -4.04
CA ARG A 19 -12.67 -5.97 -2.88
C ARG A 19 -11.29 -6.50 -3.24
N ILE A 20 -10.26 -5.76 -2.89
CA ILE A 20 -8.85 -6.16 -3.03
C ILE A 20 -8.25 -6.30 -1.64
N LEU A 21 -7.81 -7.50 -1.28
CA LEU A 21 -7.04 -7.75 -0.08
C LEU A 21 -5.56 -7.81 -0.45
N ILE A 22 -4.72 -7.04 0.25
CA ILE A 22 -3.28 -6.95 0.00
C ILE A 22 -2.56 -7.47 1.23
N GLU A 23 -1.55 -8.33 1.04
CA GLU A 23 -0.67 -8.89 2.06
C GLU A 23 -1.40 -9.30 3.36
N PRO A 24 -2.34 -10.25 3.30
CA PRO A 24 -3.09 -10.68 4.48
C PRO A 24 -2.14 -11.14 5.59
N LEU A 25 -2.50 -10.83 6.84
CA LEU A 25 -1.73 -11.26 8.01
C LEU A 25 -1.59 -12.78 8.04
N GLN A 26 -0.37 -13.26 8.21
CA GLN A 26 -0.04 -14.68 8.20
C GLN A 26 -0.15 -15.25 9.62
N LYS A 27 -0.54 -16.53 9.80
CA LYS A 27 -0.63 -17.14 11.14
C LYS A 27 0.66 -16.98 11.98
N LYS A 28 1.82 -16.90 11.31
CA LYS A 28 3.13 -16.69 11.94
C LYS A 28 3.32 -15.30 12.54
N SER A 29 2.49 -14.31 12.19
CA SER A 29 2.54 -12.96 12.80
C SER A 29 1.98 -12.94 14.23
N GLY A 30 1.42 -14.06 14.71
CA GLY A 30 0.75 -14.13 16.01
C GLY A 30 -0.62 -13.44 16.03
N ILE A 31 -1.06 -12.90 14.90
CA ILE A 31 -2.36 -12.27 14.71
C ILE A 31 -3.20 -13.20 13.83
N ALA A 32 -4.44 -13.50 14.26
CA ALA A 32 -5.34 -14.30 13.44
C ALA A 32 -5.66 -13.52 12.14
N PRO A 33 -5.46 -14.12 10.95
CA PRO A 33 -5.84 -13.48 9.70
C PRO A 33 -7.31 -13.10 9.73
N PRO A 34 -7.68 -11.87 9.35
CA PRO A 34 -9.08 -11.52 9.23
C PRO A 34 -9.69 -12.38 8.11
N ARG A 35 -10.83 -13.04 8.36
CA ARG A 35 -11.54 -13.88 7.37
C ARG A 35 -12.29 -12.98 6.37
N LEU A 36 -11.55 -12.15 5.66
CA LEU A 36 -12.09 -11.20 4.70
C LEU A 36 -12.36 -11.91 3.38
N LYS A 37 -13.54 -11.66 2.81
CA LYS A 37 -13.80 -12.02 1.42
C LYS A 37 -13.22 -10.95 0.52
N SER A 38 -12.41 -11.36 -0.46
CA SER A 38 -11.91 -10.50 -1.53
C SER A 38 -12.22 -11.10 -2.90
N ASP A 39 -12.23 -10.26 -3.92
CA ASP A 39 -12.28 -10.67 -5.33
C ASP A 39 -10.86 -10.86 -5.88
N ILE A 40 -9.92 -10.05 -5.39
CA ILE A 40 -8.52 -10.09 -5.74
C ILE A 40 -7.72 -10.19 -4.43
N LEU A 41 -6.77 -11.11 -4.40
CA LEU A 41 -5.78 -11.21 -3.35
C LEU A 41 -4.41 -10.89 -3.95
N ILE A 42 -3.75 -9.87 -3.42
CA ILE A 42 -2.36 -9.53 -3.75
C ILE A 42 -1.50 -10.00 -2.59
N CYS A 43 -0.55 -10.90 -2.81
CA CYS A 43 0.30 -11.42 -1.74
C CYS A 43 1.65 -11.93 -2.25
N ARG A 44 2.65 -12.04 -1.37
CA ARG A 44 3.89 -12.78 -1.68
C ARG A 44 3.61 -14.25 -2.04
N PRO A 45 4.47 -14.88 -2.88
CA PRO A 45 4.30 -16.26 -3.33
C PRO A 45 4.16 -17.31 -2.22
N ASP A 46 4.72 -17.07 -1.04
CA ASP A 46 4.82 -18.01 0.08
C ASP A 46 3.73 -17.82 1.15
N ALA A 47 2.75 -16.95 0.90
CA ALA A 47 1.64 -16.69 1.81
C ALA A 47 0.74 -17.94 2.02
N ASP A 48 0.33 -18.19 3.26
CA ASP A 48 -0.71 -19.15 3.64
C ASP A 48 -2.08 -18.56 3.25
N ILE A 49 -2.48 -18.81 2.01
CA ILE A 49 -3.66 -18.20 1.39
C ILE A 49 -4.98 -18.83 1.87
N ALA A 50 -5.97 -17.97 2.13
CA ALA A 50 -7.39 -18.37 2.15
C ALA A 50 -7.97 -18.26 0.72
N ASN A 51 -9.01 -19.04 0.40
CA ASN A 51 -9.67 -19.08 -0.91
C ASN A 51 -10.08 -17.67 -1.41
N SER A 52 -9.28 -17.08 -2.30
CA SER A 52 -9.61 -15.91 -3.12
C SER A 52 -9.83 -16.36 -4.57
N PRO A 53 -10.82 -15.82 -5.31
CA PRO A 53 -11.09 -16.24 -6.68
C PRO A 53 -10.00 -15.80 -7.66
N PHE A 54 -9.23 -14.76 -7.35
CA PHE A 54 -8.06 -14.35 -8.12
C PHE A 54 -6.89 -14.01 -7.19
N ILE A 55 -5.69 -14.47 -7.56
CA ILE A 55 -4.46 -14.27 -6.79
C ILE A 55 -3.41 -13.66 -7.70
N ILE A 56 -2.85 -12.54 -7.25
CA ILE A 56 -1.70 -11.86 -7.86
C ILE A 56 -0.55 -12.03 -6.87
N ASN A 57 0.48 -12.78 -7.27
CA ASN A 57 1.60 -13.09 -6.38
C ASN A 57 2.98 -12.88 -7.02
N GLY A 58 3.06 -12.04 -8.04
CA GLY A 58 4.33 -11.66 -8.63
C GLY A 58 4.22 -10.47 -9.58
N PRO A 59 5.36 -10.10 -10.19
CA PRO A 59 5.42 -9.06 -11.20
C PRO A 59 4.62 -9.42 -12.45
N GLY A 60 4.04 -8.42 -13.10
CA GLY A 60 3.23 -8.60 -14.29
C GLY A 60 2.16 -7.53 -14.43
N GLU A 61 1.30 -7.70 -15.44
CA GLU A 61 0.14 -6.85 -15.66
C GLU A 61 -1.11 -7.71 -15.57
N TYR A 62 -2.09 -7.24 -14.82
CA TYR A 62 -3.32 -7.98 -14.52
C TYR A 62 -4.51 -7.04 -14.68
N GLU A 63 -5.60 -7.55 -15.24
CA GLU A 63 -6.87 -6.84 -15.30
C GLU A 63 -7.99 -7.77 -14.81
N VAL A 64 -8.68 -7.37 -13.76
CA VAL A 64 -9.72 -8.20 -13.12
C VAL A 64 -10.88 -7.31 -12.71
N LYS A 65 -12.08 -7.58 -13.27
CA LYS A 65 -13.30 -6.81 -12.97
C LYS A 65 -13.13 -5.29 -13.21
N GLY A 66 -12.35 -4.90 -14.22
CA GLY A 66 -12.08 -3.49 -14.53
C GLY A 66 -11.12 -2.80 -13.56
N ILE A 67 -10.42 -3.57 -12.72
CA ILE A 67 -9.31 -3.11 -11.89
C ILE A 67 -8.02 -3.53 -12.59
N SER A 68 -7.13 -2.57 -12.81
CA SER A 68 -5.79 -2.82 -13.37
C SER A 68 -4.77 -2.91 -12.25
N VAL A 69 -3.86 -3.89 -12.34
CA VAL A 69 -2.77 -4.07 -11.39
C VAL A 69 -1.47 -4.30 -12.15
N TRP A 70 -0.44 -3.51 -11.84
CA TRP A 70 0.92 -3.70 -12.34
C TRP A 70 1.84 -4.05 -11.19
N GLY A 71 2.49 -5.22 -11.27
CA GLY A 71 3.54 -5.65 -10.37
C GLY A 71 4.92 -5.32 -10.94
N VAL A 72 5.68 -4.49 -10.24
CA VAL A 72 7.07 -4.12 -10.57
C VAL A 72 8.00 -4.90 -9.64
N ALA A 73 8.88 -5.71 -10.23
CA ALA A 73 9.82 -6.52 -9.48
C ALA A 73 10.85 -5.64 -8.76
N ASP A 74 11.13 -5.93 -7.48
CA ASP A 74 12.23 -5.35 -6.71
C ASP A 74 12.93 -6.43 -5.88
N LYS A 75 14.02 -7.02 -6.39
CA LYS A 75 14.75 -8.09 -5.70
C LYS A 75 13.81 -9.21 -5.18
N ALA A 76 13.55 -9.26 -3.87
CA ALA A 76 12.66 -10.23 -3.21
C ALA A 76 11.26 -9.66 -2.86
N ASN A 77 10.94 -8.48 -3.38
CA ASN A 77 9.71 -7.73 -3.20
C ASN A 77 9.04 -7.49 -4.56
N THR A 78 7.75 -7.14 -4.54
CA THR A 78 7.03 -6.63 -5.71
C THR A 78 6.25 -5.40 -5.28
N VAL A 79 6.51 -4.28 -5.95
CA VAL A 79 5.73 -3.05 -5.80
C VAL A 79 4.49 -3.19 -6.68
N TYR A 80 3.31 -2.96 -6.12
CA TYR A 80 2.05 -3.08 -6.86
C TYR A 80 1.44 -1.71 -7.08
N ILE A 81 1.17 -1.38 -8.34
CA ILE A 81 0.37 -0.23 -8.75
C ILE A 81 -1.02 -0.75 -9.05
N ILE A 82 -2.03 -0.20 -8.39
CA ILE A 82 -3.42 -0.64 -8.48
C ILE A 82 -4.24 0.55 -8.94
N GLU A 83 -4.95 0.42 -10.06
CA GLU A 83 -5.89 1.42 -10.52
C GLU A 83 -7.32 0.91 -10.33
N MET A 84 -8.08 1.61 -9.48
CA MET A 84 -9.47 1.30 -9.17
C MET A 84 -10.24 2.62 -9.04
N ASP A 85 -11.39 2.73 -9.73
CA ASP A 85 -12.23 3.95 -9.68
C ASP A 85 -11.52 5.22 -10.18
N GLY A 86 -10.58 5.06 -11.11
CA GLY A 86 -9.72 6.14 -11.62
C GLY A 86 -8.72 6.67 -10.59
N ILE A 87 -8.52 5.98 -9.46
CA ILE A 87 -7.52 6.29 -8.45
C ILE A 87 -6.39 5.27 -8.53
N LYS A 88 -5.15 5.75 -8.68
CA LYS A 88 -3.93 4.95 -8.73
C LYS A 88 -3.28 4.87 -7.35
N ILE A 89 -3.03 3.66 -6.88
CA ILE A 89 -2.46 3.37 -5.57
C ILE A 89 -1.16 2.60 -5.77
N ALA A 90 -0.05 3.06 -5.21
CA ALA A 90 1.18 2.30 -5.16
C ALA A 90 1.35 1.68 -3.77
N HIS A 91 1.40 0.36 -3.70
CA HIS A 91 1.73 -0.39 -2.49
C HIS A 91 3.19 -0.87 -2.59
N LEU A 92 4.08 -0.26 -1.79
CA LEU A 92 5.52 -0.52 -1.88
C LEU A 92 5.93 -1.89 -1.30
N GLY A 93 5.03 -2.60 -0.62
CA GLY A 93 5.35 -3.90 -0.05
C GLY A 93 6.41 -3.79 1.03
N PHE A 94 7.36 -4.71 1.02
CA PHE A 94 8.48 -4.78 1.96
C PHE A 94 9.73 -4.11 1.37
N LEU A 95 9.55 -3.01 0.65
CA LEU A 95 10.64 -2.28 0.01
C LEU A 95 11.70 -1.93 1.07
N LYS A 96 12.96 -2.27 0.78
CA LYS A 96 14.10 -2.08 1.69
C LYS A 96 15.10 -1.03 1.20
N ASN A 97 15.15 -0.82 -0.11
CA ASN A 97 16.07 0.12 -0.74
C ASN A 97 15.27 1.09 -1.62
N ASP A 98 15.92 2.15 -2.05
CA ASP A 98 15.37 3.06 -3.05
C ASP A 98 15.05 2.32 -4.36
N LEU A 99 14.10 2.86 -5.13
CA LEU A 99 13.73 2.35 -6.45
C LEU A 99 14.73 2.85 -7.50
N SER A 100 15.06 2.00 -8.48
CA SER A 100 15.80 2.43 -9.67
C SER A 100 14.98 3.39 -10.52
N ASP A 101 15.62 4.16 -11.39
CA ASP A 101 14.93 5.07 -12.32
C ASP A 101 13.92 4.32 -13.21
N GLU A 102 14.23 3.09 -13.61
CA GLU A 102 13.30 2.23 -14.37
C GLU A 102 12.09 1.84 -13.53
N GLN A 103 12.30 1.45 -12.26
CA GLN A 103 11.20 1.11 -11.36
C GLN A 103 10.34 2.34 -11.05
N LEU A 104 10.94 3.51 -10.79
CA LEU A 104 10.24 4.78 -10.60
C LEU A 104 9.38 5.14 -11.80
N ALA A 105 9.93 5.04 -13.02
CA ALA A 105 9.18 5.29 -14.24
C ALA A 105 7.97 4.35 -14.41
N ARG A 106 8.08 3.09 -13.94
CA ARG A 106 6.98 2.12 -13.96
C ARG A 106 5.94 2.34 -12.86
N VAL A 107 6.35 2.86 -11.70
CA VAL A 107 5.42 3.30 -10.65
C VAL A 107 4.64 4.53 -11.12
N GLY A 108 5.32 5.46 -11.80
CA GLY A 108 4.77 6.72 -12.27
C GLY A 108 4.34 7.59 -11.08
N ASP A 109 3.25 8.35 -11.27
CA ASP A 109 2.72 9.27 -10.27
C ASP A 109 1.47 8.65 -9.61
N PRO A 110 1.59 7.96 -8.46
CA PRO A 110 0.45 7.39 -7.77
C PRO A 110 -0.34 8.48 -7.03
N ASP A 111 -1.68 8.43 -7.08
CA ASP A 111 -2.52 9.31 -6.28
C ASP A 111 -2.35 9.02 -4.77
N ILE A 112 -2.15 7.74 -4.42
CA ILE A 112 -1.98 7.27 -3.04
C ILE A 112 -0.76 6.34 -2.94
N LEU A 113 0.14 6.64 -2.03
CA LEU A 113 1.31 5.81 -1.73
C LEU A 113 1.16 5.12 -0.37
N LEU A 114 1.21 3.79 -0.36
CA LEU A 114 1.29 2.98 0.86
C LEU A 114 2.75 2.59 1.06
N THR A 115 3.42 3.16 2.07
CA THR A 115 4.89 3.10 2.21
C THR A 115 5.32 2.53 3.56
N PRO A 116 6.27 1.57 3.60
CA PRO A 116 6.88 1.15 4.86
C PRO A 116 7.68 2.29 5.49
N VAL A 117 7.69 2.39 6.82
CA VAL A 117 8.45 3.42 7.56
C VAL A 117 9.14 2.90 8.83
N GLY A 118 9.14 1.57 9.04
CA GLY A 118 9.63 0.97 10.29
C GLY A 118 11.14 0.81 10.41
N GLY A 119 11.89 0.91 9.31
CA GLY A 119 13.32 0.62 9.26
C GLY A 119 13.67 -0.87 9.42
N GLY A 120 14.97 -1.15 9.50
CA GLY A 120 15.50 -2.51 9.64
C GLY A 120 15.47 -3.29 8.31
N ASP A 121 14.41 -4.09 8.12
CA ASP A 121 14.22 -4.91 6.91
C ASP A 121 13.34 -4.27 5.84
N VAL A 122 12.84 -3.06 6.11
CA VAL A 122 12.11 -2.21 5.17
C VAL A 122 12.63 -0.78 5.27
N LEU A 123 12.11 0.13 4.44
CA LEU A 123 12.46 1.55 4.52
C LEU A 123 12.29 2.12 5.93
N ASP A 124 13.24 2.96 6.32
CA ASP A 124 13.10 3.84 7.47
C ASP A 124 12.34 5.13 7.11
N ALA A 125 12.12 5.99 8.11
CA ALA A 125 11.40 7.24 7.95
C ALA A 125 12.03 8.18 6.91
N GLU A 126 13.36 8.31 6.90
CA GLU A 126 14.07 9.22 5.99
C GLU A 126 13.97 8.71 4.55
N ALA A 127 14.23 7.42 4.31
CA ALA A 127 14.14 6.83 2.98
C ALA A 127 12.70 6.84 2.44
N ALA A 128 11.70 6.61 3.30
CA ALA A 128 10.29 6.73 2.93
C ALA A 128 9.92 8.16 2.51
N MET A 129 10.35 9.17 3.26
CA MET A 129 10.10 10.57 2.92
C MET A 129 10.80 10.99 1.62
N LYS A 130 12.00 10.48 1.34
CA LYS A 130 12.64 10.69 0.04
C LYS A 130 11.82 10.13 -1.11
N LEU A 131 11.24 8.93 -0.97
CA LEU A 131 10.37 8.36 -2.00
C LEU A 131 9.05 9.11 -2.14
N ILE A 132 8.45 9.54 -1.03
CA ILE A 132 7.26 10.41 -1.06
C ILE A 132 7.56 11.67 -1.88
N ASN A 133 8.68 12.34 -1.63
CA ASN A 133 9.06 13.55 -2.36
C ASN A 133 9.41 13.30 -3.83
N LYS A 134 9.84 12.09 -4.21
CA LYS A 134 10.14 11.75 -5.61
C LYS A 134 8.89 11.39 -6.41
N LEU A 135 7.93 10.72 -5.77
CA LEU A 135 6.71 10.23 -6.40
C LEU A 135 5.54 11.23 -6.29
N GLU A 136 5.70 12.26 -5.46
CA GLU A 136 4.75 13.36 -5.23
C GLU A 136 3.28 12.91 -5.16
N PRO A 137 2.93 11.89 -4.33
CA PRO A 137 1.56 11.42 -4.27
C PRO A 137 0.67 12.46 -3.60
N SER A 138 -0.61 12.53 -3.96
CA SER A 138 -1.57 13.36 -3.22
C SER A 138 -1.75 12.90 -1.77
N ILE A 139 -1.63 11.60 -1.52
CA ILE A 139 -1.76 11.01 -0.18
C ILE A 139 -0.64 9.99 0.04
N ALA A 140 0.01 10.04 1.21
CA ALA A 140 0.89 8.97 1.66
C ALA A 140 0.38 8.37 2.98
N ILE A 141 0.36 7.04 3.07
CA ILE A 141 -0.08 6.28 4.23
C ILE A 141 1.09 5.42 4.71
N PRO A 142 1.64 5.68 5.91
CA PRO A 142 2.74 4.89 6.46
C PRO A 142 2.25 3.51 6.90
N MET A 143 3.11 2.50 6.76
CA MET A 143 2.85 1.12 7.19
C MET A 143 4.12 0.44 7.73
N LEU A 144 4.00 -0.82 8.19
CA LEU A 144 5.13 -1.64 8.64
C LEU A 144 6.04 -0.98 9.69
N TYR A 145 5.47 -0.45 10.78
CA TYR A 145 6.21 0.18 11.87
C TYR A 145 5.83 -0.38 13.25
N ALA A 146 6.80 -0.47 14.15
CA ALA A 146 6.54 -0.70 15.58
C ALA A 146 6.24 0.62 16.32
N SER A 147 6.83 1.72 15.85
CA SER A 147 6.58 3.08 16.34
C SER A 147 6.54 4.03 15.16
N LEU A 148 5.51 4.87 15.11
CA LEU A 148 5.34 5.88 14.07
C LEU A 148 6.15 7.16 14.36
N SER A 149 6.66 7.32 15.58
CA SER A 149 7.29 8.57 16.03
C SER A 149 8.46 9.05 15.15
N PRO A 150 9.36 8.19 14.64
CA PRO A 150 10.42 8.65 13.72
C PRO A 150 9.85 9.27 12.44
N PHE A 151 8.83 8.65 11.86
CA PHE A 151 8.19 9.13 10.64
C PHE A 151 7.43 10.44 10.85
N LEU A 152 6.74 10.62 11.97
CA LEU A 152 6.06 11.90 12.28
C LEU A 152 7.03 13.06 12.48
N LYS A 153 8.24 12.79 12.96
CA LYS A 153 9.29 13.81 13.07
C LYS A 153 9.78 14.24 11.69
N GLU A 154 10.00 13.29 10.80
CA GLU A 154 10.51 13.55 9.44
C GLU A 154 9.46 14.21 8.54
N SER A 155 8.21 13.72 8.61
CA SER A 155 7.10 14.21 7.80
C SER A 155 6.43 15.47 8.35
N GLU A 156 6.74 15.84 9.60
CA GLU A 156 6.08 16.92 10.36
C GLU A 156 4.55 16.78 10.48
N ALA A 157 3.99 15.61 10.15
CA ALA A 157 2.56 15.34 10.17
C ALA A 157 2.00 15.39 11.60
N LYS A 158 0.87 16.07 11.76
CA LYS A 158 0.21 16.30 13.08
C LYS A 158 -1.22 15.81 13.14
N ASP A 159 -1.78 15.38 12.01
CA ASP A 159 -3.16 14.92 11.95
C ASP A 159 -3.35 13.66 12.80
N PRO A 160 -4.48 13.53 13.52
CA PRO A 160 -4.80 12.33 14.27
C PRO A 160 -5.02 11.15 13.32
N SER A 161 -4.84 9.93 13.85
CA SER A 161 -5.19 8.72 13.11
C SER A 161 -6.71 8.61 12.90
N GLN A 162 -7.09 7.87 11.86
CA GLN A 162 -8.48 7.60 11.53
C GLN A 162 -8.69 6.12 11.17
N PRO A 163 -9.89 5.54 11.40
CA PRO A 163 -10.11 4.10 11.23
C PRO A 163 -10.02 3.61 9.78
N LYS A 164 -10.29 4.51 8.82
CA LYS A 164 -10.26 4.23 7.38
C LYS A 164 -10.19 5.54 6.60
N LEU A 165 -9.68 5.46 5.37
CA LEU A 165 -9.77 6.55 4.40
C LEU A 165 -10.96 6.30 3.47
N VAL A 166 -11.84 7.28 3.31
CA VAL A 166 -12.89 7.28 2.29
C VAL A 166 -12.55 8.38 1.28
N ILE A 167 -12.35 7.98 0.02
CA ILE A 167 -11.80 8.88 -1.01
C ILE A 167 -12.49 8.65 -2.35
N LYS A 168 -12.69 9.71 -3.12
CA LYS A 168 -13.14 9.70 -4.52
C LYS A 168 -12.11 10.42 -5.39
N LYS A 169 -12.13 10.18 -6.70
CA LYS A 169 -11.15 10.82 -7.62
C LYS A 169 -11.16 12.35 -7.54
N LYS A 170 -12.32 12.97 -7.33
CA LYS A 170 -12.45 14.42 -7.15
C LYS A 170 -11.80 14.98 -5.88
N ASP A 171 -11.44 14.12 -4.93
CA ASP A 171 -10.84 14.51 -3.65
C ASP A 171 -9.29 14.41 -3.71
N ILE A 172 -8.73 13.89 -4.81
CA ILE A 172 -7.30 13.87 -5.08
C ILE A 172 -6.83 15.29 -5.38
N ASN A 173 -5.80 15.74 -4.66
CA ASN A 173 -5.20 17.07 -4.80
C ASN A 173 -3.73 16.93 -5.19
N GLU A 174 -3.34 17.45 -6.35
CA GLU A 174 -1.97 17.35 -6.88
C GLU A 174 -1.03 18.43 -6.31
N ASP A 175 -1.56 19.42 -5.59
CA ASP A 175 -0.76 20.56 -5.10
C ASP A 175 0.08 20.24 -3.86
N GLU A 176 -0.34 19.26 -3.05
CA GLU A 176 0.38 18.89 -1.81
C GLU A 176 0.15 17.42 -1.44
N THR A 177 1.20 16.76 -0.94
CA THR A 177 1.07 15.44 -0.32
C THR A 177 0.50 15.54 1.08
N LYS A 178 -0.61 14.86 1.33
CA LYS A 178 -1.18 14.68 2.67
C LYS A 178 -0.75 13.37 3.30
N ILE A 179 -0.19 13.43 4.51
CA ILE A 179 0.09 12.24 5.30
C ILE A 179 -1.17 11.81 6.03
N ILE A 180 -1.66 10.60 5.75
CA ILE A 180 -2.83 10.03 6.41
C ILE A 180 -2.43 8.84 7.26
N ILE A 181 -2.73 8.91 8.55
CA ILE A 181 -2.46 7.83 9.51
C ILE A 181 -3.74 7.01 9.69
N LEU A 182 -3.66 5.70 9.49
CA LEU A 182 -4.78 4.80 9.72
C LEU A 182 -4.65 4.06 11.04
N ASP A 183 -5.78 3.88 11.74
CA ASP A 183 -5.84 2.96 12.87
C ASP A 183 -5.81 1.52 12.35
N LYS A 184 -5.16 0.64 13.12
CA LYS A 184 -5.28 -0.80 12.89
C LYS A 184 -6.69 -1.24 13.30
N VAL A 185 -7.42 -1.83 12.36
CA VAL A 185 -8.74 -2.46 12.59
C VAL A 185 -8.62 -3.71 13.46
#